data_AF-A0A453J5Q3-F1
#
_entry.id   AF-A0A453J5Q3-F1
#
_cell.length_a   1.000
_cell.length_b   1.000
_cell.length_c   1.000
_cell.angle_alpha   90.00
_cell.angle_beta   90.00
_cell.angle_gamma   90.00
#
_symmetry.space_group_name_H-M   'P 1'
#
loop_
_entity.id
_entity.type
_entity.pdbx_description
1 polymer ?
#
loop_
_entity_poly.entity_id
_entity_poly.type
_entity_poly.pdbx_seq_one_letter_code
_entity_poly.pdbx_strand_id
1 'polypeptide(L)'
;MKVDHILKKHSGKGVKKFRIELHMPVDPCYLNSWLQIAAELRVEELAVVLPSTCNANDYDFPCALFVDDGCRNAIEHLCLGGCAFHPTAGFGYLRKLRLFWVHITVDELECLISKSPALEHLALKYCYTITYLKIPSLLQHLSYLMVAACANLQTIECKAPNLSTFYFSGRQVELLFGCSVQVKTMEMRCSTQCNTIYNACANLPSIVPNIETLSISSVSEVNCGTFDYHIYLEMLLM
;
A
#
# COMPACT_ATOMS: atom_id res chain seq x y z
N MET A 1 -27.45 -16.04 2.61
CA MET A 1 -27.80 -14.64 3.03
C MET A 1 -28.50 -13.88 1.90
N LYS A 2 -29.18 -12.75 2.18
CA LYS A 2 -29.77 -11.86 1.14
C LYS A 2 -28.73 -11.37 0.12
N VAL A 3 -27.48 -11.19 0.56
CA VAL A 3 -26.33 -10.77 -0.27
C VAL A 3 -26.06 -11.77 -1.39
N ASP A 4 -25.98 -13.07 -1.09
CA ASP A 4 -25.70 -14.12 -2.08
C ASP A 4 -26.71 -14.11 -3.23
N HIS A 5 -27.99 -13.86 -2.91
CA HIS A 5 -29.06 -13.84 -3.90
C HIS A 5 -28.95 -12.62 -4.84
N ILE A 6 -28.49 -11.48 -4.32
CA ILE A 6 -28.22 -10.28 -5.13
C ILE A 6 -27.00 -10.55 -6.03
N LEU A 7 -25.90 -11.05 -5.46
CA LEU A 7 -24.68 -11.32 -6.22
C LEU A 7 -24.91 -12.30 -7.36
N LYS A 8 -25.63 -13.40 -7.11
CA LYS A 8 -25.98 -14.40 -8.13
C LYS A 8 -26.83 -13.82 -9.26
N LYS A 9 -27.70 -12.83 -9.00
CA LYS A 9 -28.52 -12.16 -10.04
C LYS A 9 -27.71 -11.26 -10.98
N HIS A 10 -26.50 -10.92 -10.58
CA HIS A 10 -25.61 -10.06 -11.36
C HIS A 10 -24.47 -10.83 -12.02
N SER A 11 -24.28 -12.13 -11.71
CA SER A 11 -23.34 -13.00 -12.41
C SER A 11 -23.60 -12.97 -13.93
N GLY A 12 -22.54 -12.73 -14.72
CA GLY A 12 -22.60 -12.56 -16.18
C GLY A 12 -22.96 -11.16 -16.69
N LYS A 13 -23.18 -10.18 -15.82
CA LYS A 13 -23.30 -8.76 -16.21
C LYS A 13 -21.92 -8.11 -16.10
N GLY A 14 -21.57 -7.19 -17.00
CA GLY A 14 -20.24 -6.55 -17.09
C GLY A 14 -19.90 -5.64 -15.90
N VAL A 15 -19.79 -6.22 -14.70
CA VAL A 15 -19.44 -5.55 -13.45
C VAL A 15 -17.93 -5.35 -13.43
N LYS A 16 -17.49 -4.11 -13.61
CA LYS A 16 -16.07 -3.75 -13.57
C LYS A 16 -15.51 -3.63 -12.15
N LYS A 17 -16.34 -3.27 -11.17
CA LYS A 17 -15.92 -2.97 -9.80
C LYS A 17 -16.71 -3.77 -8.78
N PHE A 18 -16.00 -4.37 -7.83
CA PHE A 18 -16.57 -5.13 -6.75
C PHE A 18 -15.93 -4.75 -5.41
N ARG A 19 -16.75 -4.35 -4.44
CA ARG A 19 -16.29 -3.93 -3.12
C ARG A 19 -17.09 -4.63 -2.03
N ILE A 20 -16.38 -5.29 -1.12
CA ILE A 20 -16.88 -5.82 0.13
C ILE A 20 -16.20 -5.05 1.25
N GLU A 21 -16.98 -4.45 2.13
CA GLU A 21 -16.51 -3.86 3.37
C GLU A 21 -17.37 -4.38 4.51
N LEU A 22 -16.73 -5.03 5.48
CA LEU A 22 -17.40 -5.65 6.60
C LEU A 22 -17.00 -4.93 7.88
N HIS A 23 -18.01 -4.59 8.69
CA HIS A 23 -17.81 -3.98 10.01
C HIS A 23 -17.88 -5.01 11.15
N MET A 24 -18.34 -6.23 10.85
CA MET A 24 -18.43 -7.35 11.78
C MET A 24 -17.83 -8.60 11.15
N PRO A 25 -17.25 -9.52 11.93
CA PRO A 25 -16.79 -10.80 11.42
C PRO A 25 -17.92 -11.58 10.75
N VAL A 26 -17.61 -12.20 9.62
CA VAL A 26 -18.52 -13.08 8.87
C VAL A 26 -17.80 -14.40 8.68
N ASP A 27 -18.56 -15.50 8.64
CA ASP A 27 -18.00 -16.82 8.35
C ASP A 27 -17.25 -16.79 6.99
N PRO A 28 -15.98 -17.23 6.95
CA PRO A 28 -15.17 -17.29 5.75
C PRO A 28 -15.85 -17.97 4.55
N CYS A 29 -16.78 -18.91 4.76
CA CYS A 29 -17.48 -19.57 3.67
C CYS A 29 -18.35 -18.61 2.83
N TYR A 30 -19.00 -17.62 3.46
CA TYR A 30 -19.79 -16.62 2.72
C TYR A 30 -18.87 -15.67 1.95
N LEU A 31 -17.76 -15.25 2.56
CA LEU A 31 -16.79 -14.39 1.92
C LEU A 31 -16.18 -15.07 0.68
N ASN A 32 -15.76 -16.33 0.81
CA ASN A 32 -15.24 -17.12 -0.30
C ASN A 32 -16.27 -17.28 -1.43
N SER A 33 -17.54 -17.52 -1.08
CA SER A 33 -18.64 -17.58 -2.04
C SER A 33 -18.82 -16.27 -2.81
N TRP A 34 -18.73 -15.12 -2.12
CA TRP A 34 -18.82 -13.81 -2.76
C TRP A 34 -17.62 -13.50 -3.65
N LEU A 35 -16.41 -13.89 -3.23
CA LEU A 35 -15.20 -13.72 -4.04
C LEU A 35 -15.19 -14.63 -5.27
N GLN A 36 -15.75 -15.83 -5.17
CA GLN A 36 -15.94 -16.69 -6.33
C GLN A 36 -16.88 -16.03 -7.36
N ILE A 37 -17.96 -15.40 -6.92
CA ILE A 37 -18.83 -14.63 -7.82
C ILE A 37 -18.06 -13.44 -8.42
N ALA A 38 -17.24 -12.74 -7.63
CA ALA A 38 -16.42 -11.63 -8.14
C ALA A 38 -15.43 -12.09 -9.22
N ALA A 39 -14.83 -13.26 -9.06
CA ALA A 39 -13.96 -13.87 -10.06
C ALA A 39 -14.73 -14.23 -11.35
N GLU A 40 -15.94 -14.80 -11.23
CA GLU A 40 -16.82 -15.08 -12.38
C GLU A 40 -17.22 -13.81 -13.14
N LEU A 41 -17.36 -12.69 -12.44
CA LEU A 41 -17.68 -11.38 -13.02
C LEU A 41 -16.52 -10.72 -13.77
N ARG A 42 -15.29 -11.24 -13.63
CA ARG A 42 -14.06 -10.69 -14.24
C ARG A 42 -13.88 -9.20 -13.95
N VAL A 43 -13.94 -8.87 -12.67
CA VAL A 43 -13.83 -7.50 -12.20
C VAL A 43 -12.42 -6.94 -12.49
N GLU A 44 -12.37 -5.66 -12.86
CA GLU A 44 -11.14 -4.88 -13.05
C GLU A 44 -10.69 -4.27 -11.70
N GLU A 45 -11.65 -3.97 -10.81
CA GLU A 45 -11.40 -3.42 -9.48
C GLU A 45 -11.99 -4.31 -8.40
N LEU A 46 -11.15 -4.79 -7.49
CA LEU A 46 -11.54 -5.57 -6.33
C LEU A 46 -11.11 -4.88 -5.04
N ALA A 47 -12.07 -4.68 -4.15
CA ALA A 47 -11.82 -4.18 -2.80
C ALA A 47 -12.45 -5.12 -1.76
N VAL A 48 -11.64 -5.62 -0.82
CA VAL A 48 -12.09 -6.47 0.28
C VAL A 48 -11.49 -5.92 1.56
N VAL A 49 -12.33 -5.34 2.41
CA VAL A 49 -11.91 -4.74 3.69
C VAL A 49 -12.67 -5.44 4.80
N LEU A 50 -11.95 -6.25 5.56
CA LEU A 50 -12.46 -6.94 6.74
C LEU A 50 -12.31 -6.04 7.98
N PRO A 51 -13.09 -6.31 9.05
CA PRO A 51 -13.02 -5.51 10.27
C PRO A 51 -11.61 -5.55 10.86
N SER A 52 -11.11 -4.40 11.33
CA SER A 52 -9.78 -4.29 11.96
C SER A 52 -9.64 -5.08 13.27
N THR A 53 -10.74 -5.59 13.81
CA THR A 53 -10.77 -6.48 14.98
C THR A 53 -10.43 -7.93 14.63
N CYS A 54 -10.52 -8.32 13.35
CA CYS A 54 -10.07 -9.63 12.91
C CYS A 54 -8.53 -9.62 12.91
N ASN A 55 -7.91 -10.69 13.39
CA ASN A 55 -6.49 -10.85 13.17
C ASN A 55 -6.28 -11.04 11.66
N ALA A 56 -5.27 -10.37 11.09
CA ALA A 56 -4.98 -10.52 9.66
C ALA A 56 -4.75 -11.99 9.27
N ASN A 57 -4.28 -12.82 10.22
CA ASN A 57 -4.07 -14.25 10.01
C ASN A 57 -5.35 -15.10 10.08
N ASP A 58 -6.52 -14.52 10.40
CA ASP A 58 -7.77 -15.28 10.56
C ASP A 58 -8.41 -15.63 9.21
N TYR A 59 -7.99 -14.96 8.13
CA TYR A 59 -8.54 -15.17 6.80
C TYR A 59 -7.47 -15.02 5.71
N ASP A 60 -7.23 -16.12 5.00
CA ASP A 60 -6.40 -16.13 3.80
C ASP A 60 -7.20 -15.65 2.59
N PHE A 61 -6.77 -14.54 1.99
CA PHE A 61 -7.33 -14.08 0.73
C PHE A 61 -7.06 -15.11 -0.38
N PRO A 62 -8.09 -15.57 -1.11
CA PRO A 62 -7.97 -16.65 -2.08
C PRO A 62 -7.35 -16.16 -3.40
N CYS A 63 -6.04 -15.88 -3.39
CA CYS A 63 -5.27 -15.39 -4.54
C CYS A 63 -5.52 -16.21 -5.82
N ALA A 64 -5.62 -17.54 -5.69
CA ALA A 64 -5.80 -18.46 -6.82
C ALA A 64 -7.06 -18.19 -7.65
N LEU A 65 -8.08 -17.50 -7.11
CA LEU A 65 -9.27 -17.09 -7.87
C LEU A 65 -8.99 -15.95 -8.85
N PHE A 66 -7.94 -15.17 -8.59
CA PHE A 66 -7.70 -13.88 -9.24
C PHE A 66 -6.33 -13.75 -9.93
N VAL A 67 -5.45 -14.74 -9.77
CA VAL A 67 -4.18 -14.82 -10.49
C VAL A 67 -4.42 -14.93 -12.00
N ASP A 68 -3.53 -14.33 -12.80
CA ASP A 68 -3.55 -14.40 -14.25
C ASP A 68 -3.06 -15.78 -14.73
N ASP A 69 -3.94 -16.54 -15.37
CA ASP A 69 -3.67 -17.83 -16.02
C ASP A 69 -3.41 -17.68 -17.54
N GLY A 70 -3.22 -16.44 -18.02
CA GLY A 70 -3.03 -16.11 -19.43
C GLY A 70 -4.33 -16.04 -20.23
N CYS A 71 -5.50 -16.25 -19.59
CA CYS A 71 -6.78 -16.28 -20.28
C CYS A 71 -7.86 -15.36 -19.67
N ARG A 72 -7.78 -14.96 -18.39
CA ARG A 72 -9.02 -14.52 -17.70
C ARG A 72 -9.00 -13.34 -16.73
N ASN A 73 -7.87 -12.92 -16.14
CA ASN A 73 -7.95 -11.96 -15.03
C ASN A 73 -7.24 -10.62 -15.29
N ALA A 74 -8.04 -9.55 -15.25
CA ALA A 74 -7.67 -8.17 -15.58
C ALA A 74 -7.74 -7.25 -14.35
N ILE A 75 -7.42 -7.74 -13.14
CA ILE A 75 -7.45 -6.88 -11.96
C ILE A 75 -6.40 -5.78 -12.12
N GLU A 76 -6.88 -4.57 -12.37
CA GLU A 76 -6.08 -3.36 -12.43
C GLU A 76 -5.95 -2.76 -11.03
N HIS A 77 -7.01 -2.83 -10.21
CA HIS A 77 -7.05 -2.21 -8.89
C HIS A 77 -7.39 -3.23 -7.80
N LEU A 78 -6.44 -3.47 -6.89
CA LEU A 78 -6.62 -4.35 -5.74
C LEU A 78 -6.49 -3.57 -4.44
N CYS A 79 -7.50 -3.67 -3.59
CA CYS A 79 -7.53 -3.06 -2.26
C CYS A 79 -7.89 -4.13 -1.22
N LEU A 80 -6.95 -4.51 -0.36
CA LEU A 80 -7.16 -5.53 0.67
C LEU A 80 -6.99 -4.94 2.07
N GLY A 81 -7.84 -5.39 2.99
CA GLY A 81 -7.90 -4.92 4.36
C GLY A 81 -8.17 -6.04 5.35
N GLY A 82 -7.33 -6.17 6.39
CA GLY A 82 -7.59 -7.08 7.52
C GLY A 82 -7.57 -8.58 7.17
N CYS A 83 -6.69 -9.01 6.26
CA CYS A 83 -6.54 -10.40 5.83
C CYS A 83 -5.08 -10.77 5.59
N ALA A 84 -4.81 -12.06 5.42
CA ALA A 84 -3.54 -12.58 4.96
C ALA A 84 -3.54 -12.64 3.43
N PHE A 85 -2.42 -12.24 2.82
CA PHE A 85 -2.31 -12.12 1.38
C PHE A 85 -1.00 -12.75 0.92
N HIS A 86 -1.15 -13.92 0.30
CA HIS A 86 -0.06 -14.78 -0.14
C HIS A 86 -0.06 -14.91 -1.67
N PRO A 87 0.34 -13.87 -2.43
CA PRO A 87 0.36 -13.91 -3.89
C PRO A 87 1.42 -14.91 -4.39
N THR A 88 0.97 -16.03 -4.95
CA THR A 88 1.85 -17.06 -5.53
C THR A 88 2.34 -16.72 -6.93
N ALA A 89 1.64 -15.81 -7.62
CA ALA A 89 1.96 -15.32 -8.96
C ALA A 89 1.59 -13.84 -9.09
N GLY A 90 2.01 -13.23 -10.19
CA GLY A 90 1.79 -11.81 -10.45
C GLY A 90 0.36 -11.51 -10.87
N PHE A 91 -0.11 -10.31 -10.53
CA PHE A 91 -1.29 -9.72 -11.13
C PHE A 91 -0.82 -8.85 -12.30
N GLY A 92 -0.66 -9.43 -13.49
CA GLY A 92 0.08 -8.81 -14.61
C GLY A 92 -0.45 -7.44 -15.07
N TYR A 93 -1.73 -7.16 -14.83
CA TYR A 93 -2.40 -5.89 -15.18
C TYR A 93 -2.52 -4.92 -14.01
N LEU A 94 -1.94 -5.24 -12.86
CA LEU A 94 -2.13 -4.46 -11.63
C LEU A 94 -1.49 -3.08 -11.75
N ARG A 95 -2.33 -2.04 -11.70
CA ARG A 95 -1.96 -0.62 -11.74
C ARG A 95 -2.04 0.01 -10.35
N LYS A 96 -2.93 -0.46 -9.49
CA LYS A 96 -3.09 0.09 -8.13
C LYS A 96 -3.19 -1.03 -7.10
N LEU A 97 -2.28 -1.01 -6.13
CA LEU A 97 -2.27 -1.90 -4.99
C LEU A 97 -2.41 -1.09 -3.70
N ARG A 98 -3.40 -1.44 -2.87
CA ARG A 98 -3.55 -0.89 -1.53
C ARG A 98 -3.75 -2.00 -0.52
N LEU A 99 -2.89 -2.03 0.50
CA LEU A 99 -2.92 -3.04 1.56
C LEU A 99 -3.06 -2.34 2.91
N PHE A 100 -4.05 -2.73 3.71
CA PHE A 100 -4.37 -2.13 5.01
C PHE A 100 -4.47 -3.22 6.08
N TRP A 101 -3.61 -3.24 7.10
CA TRP A 101 -3.61 -4.32 8.10
C TRP A 101 -3.52 -5.72 7.46
N VAL A 102 -2.77 -5.84 6.36
CA VAL A 102 -2.63 -7.10 5.64
C VAL A 102 -1.38 -7.83 6.12
N HIS A 103 -1.49 -9.14 6.32
CA HIS A 103 -0.34 -10.01 6.57
C HIS A 103 0.25 -10.44 5.23
N ILE A 104 1.42 -9.91 4.89
CA ILE A 104 2.19 -10.26 3.68
C ILE A 104 3.68 -10.19 4.01
N THR A 105 4.46 -11.19 3.61
CA THR A 105 5.92 -11.19 3.85
C THR A 105 6.67 -10.26 2.90
N VAL A 106 7.91 -9.94 3.23
CA VAL A 106 8.79 -9.11 2.37
C VAL A 106 8.98 -9.78 1.00
N ASP A 107 9.26 -11.09 0.98
CA ASP A 107 9.51 -11.84 -0.25
C ASP A 107 8.27 -11.91 -1.16
N GLU A 108 7.08 -12.09 -0.56
CA GLU A 108 5.82 -12.10 -1.30
C GLU A 108 5.51 -10.74 -1.93
N LEU A 109 5.76 -9.65 -1.19
CA LEU A 109 5.58 -8.31 -1.72
C LEU A 109 6.58 -7.99 -2.83
N GLU A 110 7.86 -8.35 -2.67
CA GLU A 110 8.88 -8.17 -3.72
C GLU A 110 8.52 -8.98 -4.97
N CYS A 111 8.09 -10.23 -4.81
CA CYS A 111 7.60 -11.07 -5.90
C CYS A 111 6.42 -10.42 -6.63
N LEU A 112 5.41 -9.96 -5.89
CA LEU A 112 4.23 -9.29 -6.45
C LEU A 112 4.60 -8.03 -7.25
N ILE A 113 5.43 -7.16 -6.67
CA ILE A 113 5.91 -5.93 -7.29
C ILE A 113 6.71 -6.23 -8.57
N SER A 114 7.62 -7.22 -8.52
CA SER A 114 8.43 -7.60 -9.68
C SER A 114 7.62 -8.12 -10.86
N LYS A 115 6.45 -8.71 -10.60
CA LYS A 115 5.54 -9.25 -11.61
C LYS A 115 4.40 -8.29 -12.00
N SER A 116 4.47 -7.03 -11.57
CA SER A 116 3.46 -6.00 -11.83
C SER A 116 4.06 -4.75 -12.50
N PRO A 117 4.60 -4.86 -13.73
CA PRO A 117 5.33 -3.76 -14.37
C PRO A 117 4.48 -2.51 -14.66
N ALA A 118 3.16 -2.68 -14.75
CA ALA A 118 2.19 -1.59 -14.96
C ALA A 118 1.79 -0.86 -13.67
N LEU A 119 2.38 -1.20 -12.52
CA LEU A 119 1.99 -0.62 -11.23
C LEU A 119 2.27 0.90 -11.20
N GLU A 120 1.21 1.68 -10.99
CA GLU A 120 1.22 3.15 -10.92
C GLU A 120 1.14 3.67 -9.49
N HIS A 121 0.45 2.93 -8.61
CA HIS A 121 0.12 3.37 -7.26
C HIS A 121 0.26 2.24 -6.25
N LEU A 122 1.17 2.41 -5.29
CA LEU A 122 1.38 1.48 -4.18
C LEU A 122 1.08 2.17 -2.86
N ALA A 123 0.15 1.62 -2.07
CA ALA A 123 -0.15 2.09 -0.73
C ALA A 123 -0.10 0.93 0.28
N LEU A 124 0.74 1.08 1.31
CA LEU A 124 0.89 0.12 2.39
C LEU A 124 0.55 0.84 3.70
N LYS A 125 -0.42 0.31 4.45
CA LYS A 125 -0.82 0.85 5.75
C LYS A 125 -0.91 -0.26 6.78
N TYR A 126 -0.32 -0.06 7.95
CA TYR A 126 -0.37 -1.02 9.06
C TYR A 126 0.07 -2.45 8.70
N CYS A 127 1.01 -2.59 7.76
CA CYS A 127 1.55 -3.89 7.33
C CYS A 127 2.79 -4.21 8.19
N TYR A 128 2.58 -4.91 9.30
CA TYR A 128 3.60 -5.06 10.36
C TYR A 128 4.68 -6.10 10.06
N THR A 129 4.47 -6.98 9.08
CA THR A 129 5.44 -7.99 8.66
C THR A 129 6.55 -7.45 7.75
N ILE A 130 6.35 -6.26 7.16
CA ILE A 130 7.29 -5.67 6.21
C ILE A 130 8.37 -4.92 6.97
N THR A 131 9.61 -5.41 6.87
CA THR A 131 10.80 -4.79 7.47
C THR A 131 11.64 -4.01 6.47
N TYR A 132 11.56 -4.37 5.19
CA TYR A 132 12.27 -3.74 4.08
C TYR A 132 11.34 -3.64 2.87
N LEU A 133 11.30 -2.48 2.22
CA LEU A 133 10.53 -2.26 1.00
C LEU A 133 11.47 -1.87 -0.14
N LYS A 134 11.46 -2.67 -1.22
CA LYS A 134 12.27 -2.44 -2.40
C LYS A 134 11.41 -2.22 -3.63
N ILE A 135 11.53 -1.04 -4.22
CA ILE A 135 10.88 -0.67 -5.48
C ILE A 135 11.92 -0.74 -6.60
N PRO A 136 11.84 -1.72 -7.51
CA PRO A 136 12.83 -1.88 -8.57
C PRO A 136 12.73 -0.79 -9.64
N SER A 137 13.82 -0.55 -10.36
CA SER A 137 13.87 0.43 -11.45
C SER A 137 13.00 0.07 -12.65
N LEU A 138 12.57 -1.20 -12.77
CA LEU A 138 11.66 -1.63 -13.84
C LEU A 138 10.24 -1.07 -13.68
N LEU A 139 9.85 -0.55 -12.51
CA LEU A 139 8.55 0.09 -12.32
C LEU A 139 8.53 1.51 -12.89
N GLN A 140 8.48 1.59 -14.22
CA GLN A 140 8.47 2.84 -14.98
C GLN A 140 7.16 3.62 -14.83
N HIS A 141 6.06 2.98 -14.45
CA HIS A 141 4.76 3.64 -14.31
C HIS A 141 4.45 4.10 -12.89
N LEU A 142 5.24 3.67 -11.89
CA LEU A 142 4.97 3.98 -10.49
C LEU A 142 5.18 5.47 -10.25
N SER A 143 4.07 6.17 -10.01
CA SER A 143 4.04 7.62 -9.78
C SER A 143 3.68 7.98 -8.35
N TYR A 144 3.07 7.05 -7.61
CA TYR A 144 2.64 7.26 -6.24
C TYR A 144 3.06 6.11 -5.32
N LEU A 145 3.73 6.46 -4.21
CA LEU A 145 4.09 5.55 -3.14
C LEU A 145 3.64 6.12 -1.78
N MET A 146 2.82 5.36 -1.05
CA MET A 146 2.39 5.68 0.30
C MET A 146 2.75 4.55 1.24
N VAL A 147 3.43 4.86 2.34
CA VAL A 147 3.72 3.91 3.41
C VAL A 147 3.37 4.55 4.75
N ALA A 148 2.44 3.94 5.49
CA ALA A 148 1.91 4.52 6.71
C ALA A 148 1.77 3.49 7.84
N ALA A 149 2.23 3.85 9.03
CA ALA A 149 2.11 3.08 10.26
C ALA A 149 2.57 1.60 10.16
N CYS A 150 3.56 1.31 9.32
CA CYS A 150 4.21 -0.01 9.24
C CYS A 150 5.32 -0.07 10.29
N ALA A 151 4.98 -0.49 11.52
CA ALA A 151 5.80 -0.28 12.71
C ALA A 151 7.19 -0.97 12.70
N ASN A 152 7.36 -2.03 11.92
CA ASN A 152 8.60 -2.80 11.82
C ASN A 152 9.46 -2.44 10.60
N LEU A 153 9.00 -1.50 9.76
CA LEU A 153 9.71 -1.08 8.56
C LEU A 153 10.96 -0.27 8.93
N GLN A 154 12.11 -0.69 8.43
CA GLN A 154 13.41 -0.08 8.73
C GLN A 154 13.99 0.69 7.55
N THR A 155 13.78 0.19 6.32
CA THR A 155 14.37 0.79 5.12
C THR A 155 13.40 0.74 3.94
N ILE A 156 13.33 1.84 3.19
CA ILE A 156 12.65 1.93 1.89
C ILE A 156 13.70 2.26 0.84
N GLU A 157 13.94 1.31 -0.07
CA GLU A 157 14.72 1.53 -1.28
C GLU A 157 13.79 1.73 -2.46
N CYS A 158 13.98 2.82 -3.21
CA CYS A 158 13.20 3.06 -4.40
C CYS A 158 14.06 3.52 -5.57
N LYS A 159 13.92 2.80 -6.69
CA LYS A 159 14.62 3.07 -7.94
C LYS A 159 13.66 3.36 -9.11
N ALA A 160 12.36 3.50 -8.85
CA ALA A 160 11.36 3.83 -9.87
C ALA A 160 11.57 5.27 -10.38
N PRO A 161 11.89 5.48 -11.67
CA PRO A 161 12.33 6.80 -12.15
C PRO A 161 11.20 7.84 -12.17
N ASN A 162 9.96 7.42 -12.37
CA ASN A 162 8.81 8.31 -12.52
C ASN A 162 8.01 8.49 -11.22
N LEU A 163 8.58 8.13 -10.07
CA LEU A 163 7.93 8.37 -8.78
C LEU A 163 7.81 9.88 -8.53
N SER A 164 6.58 10.39 -8.58
CA SER A 164 6.27 11.82 -8.43
C SER A 164 5.85 12.16 -7.00
N THR A 165 5.11 11.27 -6.33
CA THR A 165 4.54 11.52 -5.01
C THR A 165 4.96 10.44 -4.04
N PHE A 166 5.57 10.86 -2.92
CA PHE A 166 5.95 10.00 -1.82
C PHE A 166 5.30 10.48 -0.52
N TYR A 167 4.50 9.60 0.10
CA TYR A 167 3.94 9.82 1.42
C TYR A 167 4.50 8.79 2.40
N PHE A 168 5.04 9.27 3.51
CA PHE A 168 5.47 8.44 4.61
C PHE A 168 4.87 8.90 5.93
N SER A 169 4.35 7.96 6.73
CA SER A 169 4.00 8.22 8.12
C SER A 169 4.39 7.04 8.99
N GLY A 170 5.13 7.26 10.07
CA GLY A 170 5.53 6.18 10.97
C GLY A 170 6.76 6.50 11.81
N ARG A 171 7.44 5.44 12.27
CA ARG A 171 8.72 5.56 12.97
C ARG A 171 9.84 5.92 11.99
N GLN A 172 11.01 6.26 12.52
CA GLN A 172 12.18 6.55 11.69
C GLN A 172 12.49 5.38 10.73
N VAL A 173 12.71 5.71 9.45
CA VAL A 173 13.04 4.77 8.38
C VAL A 173 14.22 5.34 7.57
N GLU A 174 15.09 4.47 7.09
CA GLU A 174 16.13 4.83 6.12
C GLU A 174 15.52 4.91 4.72
N LEU A 175 15.79 6.00 3.99
CA LEU A 175 15.32 6.22 2.62
C LEU A 175 16.50 6.15 1.65
N LEU A 176 16.46 5.18 0.74
CA LEU A 176 17.47 4.95 -0.29
C LEU A 176 16.83 5.17 -1.67
N PHE A 177 16.80 6.42 -2.13
CA PHE A 177 16.34 6.75 -3.48
C PHE A 177 17.49 6.67 -4.48
N GLY A 178 17.25 5.99 -5.61
CA GLY A 178 18.20 5.95 -6.71
C GLY A 178 18.36 7.31 -7.38
N CYS A 179 19.52 7.57 -7.98
CA CYS A 179 19.83 8.87 -8.62
C CYS A 179 18.85 9.31 -9.73
N SER A 180 18.08 8.37 -10.30
CA SER A 180 17.10 8.63 -11.34
C SER A 180 15.71 9.02 -10.83
N VAL A 181 15.46 8.93 -9.52
CA VAL A 181 14.13 9.17 -8.94
C VAL A 181 13.87 10.68 -8.84
N GLN A 182 12.71 11.12 -9.33
CA GLN A 182 12.35 12.54 -9.39
C GLN A 182 11.07 12.84 -8.60
N VAL A 183 11.13 12.70 -7.27
CA VAL A 183 9.99 13.00 -6.40
C VAL A 183 9.72 14.51 -6.41
N LYS A 184 8.51 14.90 -6.83
CA LYS A 184 8.03 16.29 -6.83
C LYS A 184 7.34 16.66 -5.52
N THR A 185 6.56 15.73 -4.98
CA THR A 185 5.80 15.94 -3.74
C THR A 185 6.21 14.91 -2.71
N MET A 186 6.73 15.38 -1.58
CA MET A 186 7.10 14.55 -0.44
C MET A 186 6.37 15.02 0.82
N GLU A 187 5.65 14.11 1.45
CA GLU A 187 5.08 14.31 2.78
C GLU A 187 5.61 13.25 3.74
N MET A 188 6.18 13.69 4.86
CA MET A 188 6.73 12.80 5.88
C MET A 188 6.21 13.18 7.25
N ARG A 189 5.62 12.20 7.96
CA ARG A 189 5.13 12.36 9.34
C ARG A 189 5.82 11.35 10.27
N CYS A 190 6.74 11.82 11.10
CA CYS A 190 7.48 10.97 12.04
C CYS A 190 6.78 10.91 13.41
N SER A 191 6.53 9.71 13.91
CA SER A 191 5.81 9.46 15.17
C SER A 191 6.70 9.29 16.40
N THR A 192 8.03 9.31 16.23
CA THR A 192 9.01 9.16 17.33
C THR A 192 9.86 10.41 17.45
N GLN A 193 10.36 10.72 18.65
CA GLN A 193 11.37 11.76 18.86
C GLN A 193 12.52 11.54 17.88
N CYS A 194 12.76 12.50 17.03
CA CYS A 194 13.57 12.28 15.86
C CYS A 194 14.32 13.56 15.56
N ASN A 195 15.65 13.46 15.58
CA ASN A 195 16.54 14.40 14.85
C ASN A 195 16.29 14.35 13.33
N THR A 196 15.19 13.74 12.87
CA THR A 196 14.83 13.54 11.47
C THR A 196 14.49 14.83 10.76
N ILE A 197 14.05 15.91 11.43
CA ILE A 197 14.00 17.22 10.75
C ILE A 197 15.43 17.66 10.39
N TYR A 198 16.40 17.47 11.28
CA TYR A 198 17.80 17.80 11.01
C TYR A 198 18.45 16.87 9.97
N ASN A 199 18.26 15.55 10.09
CA ASN A 199 18.83 14.57 9.16
C ASN A 199 18.11 14.51 7.80
N ALA A 200 16.79 14.70 7.77
CA ALA A 200 16.07 14.84 6.50
C ALA A 200 16.49 16.14 5.83
N CYS A 201 16.48 17.30 6.51
CA CYS A 201 16.96 18.54 5.87
C CYS A 201 18.43 18.47 5.42
N ALA A 202 19.30 17.74 6.12
CA ALA A 202 20.70 17.58 5.72
C ALA A 202 20.87 16.71 4.46
N ASN A 203 20.06 15.67 4.28
CA ASN A 203 20.24 14.70 3.19
C ASN A 203 19.23 14.86 2.04
N LEU A 204 18.05 15.46 2.27
CA LEU A 204 16.99 15.64 1.27
C LEU A 204 17.46 16.35 -0.01
N PRO A 205 18.32 17.40 0.02
CA PRO A 205 18.83 18.01 -1.21
C PRO A 205 19.60 17.04 -2.10
N SER A 206 20.25 16.02 -1.51
CA SER A 206 20.96 14.97 -2.26
C SER A 206 20.06 13.81 -2.68
N ILE A 207 18.98 13.58 -1.93
CA ILE A 207 18.07 12.43 -2.10
C ILE A 207 16.95 12.74 -3.11
N VAL A 208 16.43 13.96 -3.12
CA VAL A 208 15.34 14.41 -4.01
C VAL A 208 15.63 15.82 -4.53
N PRO A 209 16.54 15.97 -5.51
CA PRO A 209 16.96 17.29 -5.99
C PRO A 209 15.85 18.07 -6.74
N ASN A 210 14.79 17.40 -7.21
CA ASN A 210 13.71 17.98 -8.02
C ASN A 210 12.40 18.19 -7.25
N ILE A 211 12.47 18.27 -5.92
CA ILE A 211 11.29 18.40 -5.06
C ILE A 211 10.66 19.80 -5.18
N GLU A 212 9.36 19.85 -5.48
CA GLU A 212 8.56 21.07 -5.64
C GLU A 212 7.77 21.38 -4.34
N THR A 213 7.33 20.34 -3.63
CA THR A 213 6.57 20.46 -2.37
C THR A 213 7.11 19.48 -1.34
N LEU A 214 7.56 20.02 -0.20
CA LEU A 214 8.06 19.26 0.93
C LEU A 214 7.26 19.61 2.19
N SER A 215 6.61 18.61 2.80
CA SER A 215 5.98 18.74 4.11
C SER A 215 6.56 17.70 5.06
N ILE A 216 7.16 18.15 6.16
CA ILE A 216 7.72 17.30 7.21
C ILE A 216 7.08 17.68 8.53
N SER A 217 6.57 16.70 9.26
CA SER A 217 6.09 16.89 10.62
C SER A 217 6.64 15.84 11.57
N SER A 218 6.90 16.24 12.81
CA SER A 218 7.34 15.36 13.90
C SER A 218 6.66 15.74 15.20
N VAL A 219 6.42 14.74 16.05
CA VAL A 219 6.05 14.98 17.46
C VAL A 219 7.34 15.24 18.25
N SER A 220 7.39 16.34 19.01
CA SER A 220 8.46 16.64 19.97
C SER A 220 7.89 16.71 21.38
N GLU A 221 8.40 15.87 22.28
CA GLU A 221 8.31 16.15 23.72
C GLU A 221 9.52 17.00 24.06
N VAL A 222 9.37 18.33 24.11
CA VAL A 222 10.38 19.13 24.80
C VAL A 222 10.17 18.83 26.28
N ASN A 223 11.18 18.24 26.92
CA ASN A 223 11.18 17.86 28.32
C ASN A 223 11.26 19.12 29.24
N CYS A 224 10.28 20.00 29.12
CA CYS A 224 9.98 21.12 29.99
C CYS A 224 8.48 21.02 30.30
N GLY A 225 8.11 20.06 31.16
CA GLY A 225 6.81 19.96 31.84
C GLY A 225 5.58 20.29 30.99
N THR A 226 4.86 19.24 30.58
CA THR A 226 3.41 19.25 30.27
C THR A 226 2.88 19.69 28.91
N PHE A 227 3.68 19.76 27.83
CA PHE A 227 3.13 19.92 26.47
C PHE A 227 3.89 19.13 25.39
N ASP A 228 3.16 18.32 24.62
CA ASP A 228 3.61 17.81 23.32
C ASP A 228 3.60 18.96 22.31
N TYR A 229 4.74 19.24 21.69
CA TYR A 229 4.83 20.23 20.61
C TYR A 229 4.89 19.50 19.27
N HIS A 230 4.00 19.86 18.34
CA HIS A 230 4.08 19.43 16.95
C HIS A 230 4.98 20.38 16.17
N ILE A 231 6.08 19.87 15.63
CA ILE A 231 6.89 20.63 14.67
C ILE A 231 6.35 20.32 13.29
N TYR A 232 5.89 21.35 12.58
CA TYR A 232 5.42 21.29 11.20
C TYR A 232 6.32 22.20 10.35
N LEU A 233 6.92 21.64 9.30
CA LEU A 233 7.72 22.34 8.33
C LEU A 233 7.12 22.09 6.95
N GLU A 234 6.65 23.14 6.29
CA GLU A 234 6.17 23.09 4.91
C GLU A 234 7.01 24.06 4.08
N MET A 235 7.58 23.54 3.00
CA MET A 235 8.39 24.29 2.06
C MET A 235 7.82 24.09 0.66
N LEU A 236 7.44 25.20 0.04
CA LEU A 236 7.19 25.28 -1.39
C LEU A 236 8.50 25.70 -2.04
N LEU A 237 9.04 24.86 -2.92
CA LEU A 237 10.29 25.10 -3.63
C LEU A 237 9.93 25.43 -5.09
N MET A 238 10.21 26.67 -5.50
CA MET A 238 9.91 27.18 -6.86
C MET A 238 11.13 27.10 -7.77
#